data_AF-A0A3N9UXU0-F1
#
_entry.id   AF-A0A3N9UXU0-F1
#
_cell.length_a   1.000
_cell.length_b   1.000
_cell.length_c   1.000
_cell.angle_alpha   90.00
_cell.angle_beta   90.00
_cell.angle_gamma   90.00
#
_symmetry.space_group_name_H-M   'P 1'
#
loop_
_entity.id
_entity.type
_entity.pdbx_description
1 polymer ?
#
loop_
_entity_poly.entity_id
_entity_poly.type
_entity_poly.pdbx_seq_one_letter_code
_entity_poly.pdbx_strand_id
1 'polypeptide(L)'
;MQSRHADVNKRKSSVALLSVISNAILVTLKLAVGLMIGSVSVISEAIHSGVDLLAALIALLAVKTAGKPADEDHPFGHYKAENISGTVEALLIFVAAAWIIFEAYKKLLNPEPMESPSWGVAVMLISSAANLFVSSRLFRVGKET
;
A
#
# COMPACT_ATOMS: atom_id res chain seq x y z
N MET A 1 -19.86 27.79 3.37
CA MET A 1 -18.59 27.25 3.92
C MET A 1 -18.71 25.78 4.33
N GLN A 2 -19.75 25.34 5.04
CA GLN A 2 -19.92 23.93 5.45
C GLN A 2 -20.06 22.92 4.29
N SER A 3 -20.69 23.27 3.16
CA SER A 3 -20.80 22.38 1.99
C SER A 3 -19.44 22.02 1.38
N ARG A 4 -18.52 22.98 1.33
CA ARG A 4 -17.19 22.82 0.73
C ARG A 4 -16.29 21.86 1.53
N HIS A 5 -16.42 21.82 2.86
CA HIS A 5 -15.68 20.88 3.71
C HIS A 5 -16.21 19.44 3.60
N ALA A 6 -17.53 19.27 3.48
CA ALA A 6 -18.14 17.96 3.26
C ALA A 6 -17.74 17.34 1.91
N ASP A 7 -17.64 18.15 0.85
CA ASP A 7 -17.22 17.70 -0.47
C ASP A 7 -15.75 17.26 -0.51
N VAL A 8 -14.85 18.01 0.17
CA VAL A 8 -13.43 17.65 0.26
C VAL A 8 -13.23 16.34 1.02
N ASN A 9 -13.93 16.15 2.14
CA ASN A 9 -13.80 14.93 2.94
C ASN A 9 -14.34 13.69 2.20
N LYS A 10 -15.44 13.84 1.44
CA LYS A 10 -15.94 12.79 0.55
C LYS A 10 -14.91 12.40 -0.52
N ARG A 11 -14.26 13.38 -1.16
CA ARG A 11 -13.21 13.10 -2.16
C ARG A 11 -12.02 12.36 -1.54
N LYS A 12 -11.51 12.84 -0.39
CA LYS A 12 -10.42 12.16 0.35
C LYS A 12 -10.76 10.71 0.68
N SER A 13 -11.97 10.47 1.21
CA SER A 13 -12.41 9.11 1.54
C SER A 13 -12.53 8.23 0.29
N SER A 14 -12.96 8.78 -0.85
CA SER A 14 -13.04 8.03 -2.11
C SER A 14 -11.65 7.65 -2.64
N VAL A 15 -10.66 8.56 -2.57
CA VAL A 15 -9.27 8.28 -2.99
C VAL A 15 -8.62 7.23 -2.07
N ALA A 16 -8.82 7.34 -0.76
CA ALA A 16 -8.33 6.35 0.19
C ALA A 16 -8.98 4.97 -0.04
N LEU A 17 -10.28 4.92 -0.33
CA LEU A 17 -10.97 3.69 -0.68
C LEU A 17 -10.46 3.09 -1.99
N LEU A 18 -10.18 3.92 -3.00
CA LEU A 18 -9.59 3.48 -4.26
C LEU A 18 -8.22 2.83 -4.02
N SER A 19 -7.39 3.43 -3.16
CA SER A 19 -6.09 2.86 -2.78
C SER A 19 -6.22 1.50 -2.11
N VAL A 20 -7.16 1.35 -1.16
CA VAL A 20 -7.45 0.05 -0.52
C VAL A 20 -7.88 -0.99 -1.54
N ILE A 21 -8.82 -0.66 -2.43
CA ILE A 21 -9.31 -1.59 -3.46
C ILE A 21 -8.17 -1.98 -4.41
N SER A 22 -7.38 -1.03 -4.87
CA SER A 22 -6.23 -1.25 -5.75
C SER A 22 -5.20 -2.19 -5.12
N ASN A 23 -4.80 -1.94 -3.87
CA ASN A 23 -3.85 -2.79 -3.15
C ASN A 23 -4.44 -4.18 -2.88
N ALA A 24 -5.72 -4.29 -2.54
CA ALA A 24 -6.39 -5.57 -2.34
C ALA A 24 -6.39 -6.43 -3.62
N ILE A 25 -6.66 -5.82 -4.77
CA ILE A 25 -6.59 -6.49 -6.07
C ILE A 25 -5.16 -6.98 -6.35
N LEU A 26 -4.15 -6.12 -6.16
CA LEU A 26 -2.75 -6.49 -6.39
C LEU A 26 -2.30 -7.64 -5.50
N VAL A 27 -2.58 -7.57 -4.21
CA VAL A 27 -2.25 -8.65 -3.25
C VAL A 27 -2.89 -9.96 -3.67
N THR A 28 -4.19 -9.93 -4.01
CA THR A 28 -4.93 -11.13 -4.42
C THR A 28 -4.35 -11.75 -5.69
N LEU A 29 -4.04 -10.93 -6.71
CA LEU A 29 -3.44 -11.40 -7.96
C LEU A 29 -2.05 -12.00 -7.74
N LYS A 30 -1.18 -11.30 -6.98
CA LYS A 30 0.18 -11.78 -6.69
C LYS A 30 0.16 -13.07 -5.88
N LEU A 31 -0.72 -13.19 -4.87
CA LEU A 31 -0.90 -14.42 -4.09
C LEU A 31 -1.39 -15.57 -4.97
N ALA A 32 -2.43 -15.35 -5.78
CA ALA A 32 -2.97 -16.38 -6.66
C ALA A 32 -1.90 -16.88 -7.64
N VAL A 33 -1.22 -15.97 -8.34
CA VAL A 33 -0.14 -16.31 -9.27
C VAL A 33 1.01 -17.01 -8.54
N GLY A 34 1.46 -16.45 -7.41
CA GLY A 34 2.58 -16.97 -6.62
C GLY A 34 2.34 -18.39 -6.11
N LEU A 35 1.11 -18.70 -5.67
CA LEU A 35 0.72 -20.04 -5.24
C LEU A 35 0.59 -21.01 -6.43
N MET A 36 0.01 -20.58 -7.55
CA MET A 36 -0.17 -21.44 -8.74
C MET A 36 1.16 -21.90 -9.34
N ILE A 37 2.18 -21.03 -9.32
CA ILE A 37 3.50 -21.33 -9.89
C ILE A 37 4.51 -21.81 -8.83
N GLY A 38 4.15 -21.80 -7.55
CA GLY A 38 5.04 -22.14 -6.43
C GLY A 38 6.24 -21.20 -6.25
N SER A 39 6.14 -19.93 -6.64
CA SER A 39 7.28 -19.01 -6.62
C SER A 39 7.39 -18.25 -5.30
N VAL A 40 8.44 -18.55 -4.54
CA VAL A 40 8.77 -17.88 -3.28
C VAL A 40 9.00 -16.37 -3.48
N SER A 41 9.64 -15.95 -4.58
CA SER A 41 9.83 -14.52 -4.88
C SER A 41 8.50 -13.77 -5.06
N VAL A 42 7.53 -14.40 -5.72
CA VAL A 42 6.23 -13.78 -6.02
C VAL A 42 5.36 -13.74 -4.78
N ILE A 43 5.46 -14.77 -3.94
CA ILE A 43 4.82 -14.79 -2.61
C ILE A 43 5.42 -13.69 -1.72
N SER A 44 6.74 -13.52 -1.71
CA SER A 44 7.41 -12.42 -0.98
C SER A 44 6.93 -11.05 -1.44
N GLU A 45 6.78 -10.86 -2.75
CA GLU A 45 6.27 -9.62 -3.34
C GLU A 45 4.77 -9.41 -3.03
N ALA A 46 3.99 -10.49 -2.89
CA ALA A 46 2.61 -10.42 -2.45
C ALA A 46 2.48 -10.00 -0.97
N ILE A 47 3.39 -10.49 -0.10
CA ILE A 47 3.49 -10.07 1.31
C ILE A 47 3.82 -8.58 1.39
N HIS A 48 4.76 -8.09 0.57
CA HIS A 48 5.11 -6.67 0.51
C HIS A 48 3.89 -5.80 0.18
N SER A 49 3.16 -6.14 -0.90
CA SER A 49 1.90 -5.46 -1.23
C SER A 49 0.82 -5.62 -0.15
N GLY A 50 0.90 -6.67 0.67
CA GLY A 50 0.03 -6.84 1.83
C GLY A 50 0.29 -5.77 2.90
N VAL A 51 1.54 -5.40 3.12
CA VAL A 51 1.90 -4.28 4.00
C VAL A 51 1.38 -2.96 3.43
N ASP A 52 1.48 -2.75 2.11
CA ASP A 52 0.92 -1.56 1.45
C ASP A 52 -0.62 -1.49 1.58
N LEU A 53 -1.30 -2.64 1.52
CA LEU A 53 -2.74 -2.72 1.79
C LEU A 53 -3.06 -2.32 3.24
N LEU A 54 -2.27 -2.80 4.21
CA LEU A 54 -2.44 -2.41 5.62
C LEU A 54 -2.24 -0.91 5.82
N ALA A 55 -1.21 -0.32 5.20
CA ALA A 55 -0.98 1.12 5.24
C ALA A 55 -2.18 1.89 4.65
N ALA A 56 -2.70 1.46 3.49
CA ALA A 56 -3.87 2.08 2.87
C ALA A 56 -5.14 1.98 3.73
N LEU A 57 -5.31 0.87 4.47
CA LEU A 57 -6.41 0.72 5.43
C LEU A 57 -6.29 1.68 6.62
N ILE A 58 -5.07 1.84 7.17
CA ILE A 58 -4.80 2.81 8.24
C ILE A 58 -5.11 4.22 7.74
N ALA A 59 -4.67 4.58 6.53
CA ALA A 59 -4.98 5.86 5.90
C ALA A 59 -6.49 6.09 5.72
N LEU A 60 -7.25 5.08 5.26
CA LEU A 60 -8.70 5.18 5.12
C LEU A 60 -9.39 5.41 6.47
N LEU A 61 -8.99 4.71 7.53
CA LEU A 61 -9.52 4.88 8.88
C LEU A 61 -9.19 6.27 9.44
N ALA A 62 -7.98 6.76 9.17
CA ALA A 62 -7.54 8.07 9.59
C ALA A 62 -8.32 9.21 8.91
N VAL A 63 -8.54 9.13 7.60
CA VAL A 63 -9.38 10.09 6.86
C VAL A 63 -10.81 10.09 7.39
N LYS A 64 -11.39 8.92 7.65
CA LYS A 64 -12.73 8.81 8.26
C LYS A 64 -12.79 9.43 9.65
N THR A 65 -11.74 9.25 10.46
CA THR A 65 -11.66 9.76 11.82
C THR A 65 -11.44 11.27 11.83
N ALA A 66 -10.55 11.78 10.98
CA ALA A 66 -10.28 13.22 10.82
C ALA A 66 -11.50 14.02 10.37
N GLY A 67 -12.44 13.38 9.68
CA GLY A 67 -13.71 13.97 9.26
C GLY A 67 -14.76 14.15 10.38
N LYS A 68 -14.53 13.61 11.58
CA LYS A 68 -15.48 13.73 12.69
C LYS A 68 -15.47 15.15 13.28
N PRO A 69 -16.64 15.70 13.68
CA PRO A 69 -16.71 16.97 14.39
C PRO A 69 -16.02 16.88 15.77
N ALA A 70 -15.72 18.02 16.38
CA ALA A 70 -15.18 18.07 17.74
C ALA A 70 -16.14 17.45 18.75
N ASP A 71 -15.58 16.71 19.72
CA ASP A 71 -16.30 16.09 20.84
C ASP A 71 -15.66 16.53 22.17
N GLU A 72 -16.23 16.07 23.29
CA GLU A 72 -15.78 16.44 24.64
C GLU A 72 -14.33 15.99 24.91
N ASP A 73 -13.92 14.85 24.35
CA ASP A 73 -12.56 14.31 24.47
C ASP A 73 -11.56 15.01 23.53
N HIS A 74 -12.04 15.60 22.43
CA HIS A 74 -11.24 16.30 21.41
C HIS A 74 -11.86 17.67 21.09
N PRO A 75 -11.66 18.69 21.96
CA PRO A 75 -12.23 20.02 21.77
C PRO A 75 -11.76 20.72 20.49
N PHE A 76 -10.59 20.33 19.98
CA PHE A 76 -10.01 20.84 18.74
C PHE A 76 -10.37 19.99 17.50
N GLY A 77 -11.11 18.89 17.67
CA GLY A 77 -11.46 17.96 16.59
C GLY A 77 -10.38 16.92 16.27
N HIS A 78 -10.70 16.04 15.32
CA HIS A 78 -9.94 14.80 15.04
C HIS A 78 -8.94 14.91 13.88
N TYR A 79 -8.75 16.10 13.30
CA TYR A 79 -7.95 16.28 12.08
C TYR A 79 -6.49 15.80 12.20
N LYS A 80 -5.94 15.73 13.42
CA LYS A 80 -4.59 15.20 13.68
C LYS A 80 -4.44 13.70 13.36
N ALA A 81 -5.56 12.96 13.25
CA ALA A 81 -5.55 11.55 12.91
C ALA A 81 -4.88 11.27 11.54
N GLU A 82 -5.07 12.14 10.54
CA GLU A 82 -4.39 12.03 9.24
C GLU A 82 -2.86 12.11 9.39
N ASN A 83 -2.35 13.07 10.17
CA ASN A 83 -0.90 13.22 10.39
C ASN A 83 -0.29 12.03 11.13
N ILE A 84 -1.00 11.49 12.12
CA ILE A 84 -0.56 10.30 12.86
C ILE A 84 -0.48 9.10 11.91
N SER A 85 -1.50 8.91 11.07
CA SER A 85 -1.51 7.85 10.07
C SER A 85 -0.35 7.95 9.10
N GLY A 86 -0.08 9.15 8.55
CA GLY A 86 1.06 9.34 7.65
C GLY A 86 2.41 9.05 8.31
N THR A 87 2.54 9.35 9.61
CA THR A 87 3.75 9.03 10.38
C THR A 87 3.91 7.52 10.57
N VAL A 88 2.82 6.81 10.89
CA VAL A 88 2.81 5.34 11.02
C VAL A 88 3.15 4.68 9.69
N GLU A 89 2.53 5.14 8.59
CA GLU A 89 2.82 4.65 7.24
C GLU A 89 4.29 4.86 6.86
N ALA A 90 4.84 6.05 7.09
CA ALA A 90 6.25 6.33 6.84
C ALA A 90 7.17 5.40 7.64
N LEU A 91 6.83 5.10 8.89
CA LEU A 91 7.59 4.16 9.72
C LEU A 91 7.52 2.72 9.17
N LEU A 92 6.34 2.27 8.75
CA LEU A 92 6.17 0.94 8.14
C LEU A 92 7.02 0.80 6.87
N ILE A 93 7.01 1.81 6.00
CA ILE A 93 7.82 1.84 4.78
C ILE A 93 9.31 1.79 5.14
N PHE A 94 9.74 2.56 6.13
CA PHE A 94 11.14 2.59 6.55
C PHE A 94 11.63 1.24 7.08
N VAL A 95 10.81 0.57 7.91
CA VAL A 95 11.11 -0.77 8.42
C VAL A 95 11.16 -1.79 7.29
N ALA A 96 10.19 -1.76 6.36
CA ALA A 96 10.18 -2.65 5.21
C ALA A 96 11.42 -2.46 4.32
N ALA A 97 11.82 -1.21 4.06
CA ALA A 97 13.02 -0.89 3.29
C ALA A 97 14.28 -1.41 3.97
N ALA A 98 14.43 -1.20 5.28
CA ALA A 98 15.55 -1.73 6.06
C ALA A 98 15.61 -3.27 6.01
N TRP A 99 14.45 -3.93 6.12
CA TRP A 99 14.35 -5.39 6.01
C TRP A 99 14.78 -5.91 4.63
N ILE A 100 14.31 -5.27 3.55
CA ILE A 100 14.69 -5.63 2.17
C ILE A 100 16.21 -5.48 1.98
N ILE A 101 16.80 -4.39 2.45
CA ILE A 101 18.25 -4.17 2.36
C ILE A 101 19.01 -5.27 3.10
N PHE A 102 18.54 -5.63 4.30
CA PHE A 102 19.16 -6.70 5.09
C PHE A 102 19.11 -8.06 4.39
N GLU A 103 17.94 -8.46 3.86
CA GLU A 103 17.78 -9.70 3.08
C GLU A 103 18.64 -9.70 1.81
N ALA A 104 18.67 -8.58 1.08
CA ALA A 104 19.50 -8.44 -0.11
C ALA A 104 20.99 -8.57 0.21
N TYR A 105 21.46 -7.95 1.29
CA TYR A 105 22.84 -8.07 1.76
C TYR A 105 23.20 -9.51 2.14
N LYS A 106 22.30 -10.21 2.85
CA LYS A 106 22.49 -11.62 3.21
C LYS A 106 22.61 -12.53 1.98
N LYS A 107 21.76 -12.33 0.97
CA LYS A 107 21.79 -13.08 -0.31
C LYS A 107 23.03 -12.78 -1.15
N LEU A 108 23.59 -11.57 -1.06
CA LEU A 108 24.85 -11.22 -1.72
C LEU A 108 26.04 -11.98 -1.11
N LEU A 109 26.06 -12.14 0.21
CA LEU A 109 27.13 -12.85 0.91
C LEU A 109 27.03 -14.38 0.80
N ASN A 110 25.81 -14.91 0.74
CA ASN A 110 25.55 -16.34 0.57
C ASN A 110 24.65 -16.56 -0.65
N PRO A 111 25.23 -16.68 -1.86
CA PRO A 111 24.45 -16.93 -3.07
C PRO A 111 23.83 -18.31 -3.01
N GLU A 112 22.52 -18.38 -2.76
CA GLU A 112 21.76 -19.63 -2.89
C GLU A 112 21.37 -19.84 -4.36
N PRO A 113 21.55 -21.05 -4.92
CA PRO A 113 21.11 -21.34 -6.27
C PRO A 113 19.59 -21.18 -6.38
N MET A 114 19.16 -20.23 -7.19
CA MET A 114 17.73 -20.02 -7.49
C MET A 114 17.23 -21.15 -8.38
N GLU A 115 16.25 -21.93 -7.91
CA GLU A 115 15.50 -22.83 -8.77
C GLU A 115 14.74 -22.02 -9.84
N SER A 116 15.05 -22.28 -11.11
CA SER A 116 14.39 -21.68 -12.28
C SER A 116 14.36 -20.13 -12.32
N PRO A 117 15.51 -19.46 -12.53
CA PRO A 117 15.62 -17.99 -12.59
C PRO A 117 14.71 -17.35 -13.66
N SER A 118 14.51 -18.05 -14.79
CA SER A 118 13.69 -17.59 -15.91
C SER A 118 12.22 -17.37 -15.53
N TRP A 119 11.63 -18.29 -14.75
CA TRP A 119 10.27 -18.15 -14.25
C TRP A 119 10.16 -17.02 -13.21
N GLY A 120 11.14 -16.90 -12.33
CA GLY A 120 11.21 -15.79 -11.37
C GLY A 120 11.22 -14.44 -12.06
N VAL A 121 12.05 -14.26 -13.09
CA VAL A 121 12.13 -13.02 -13.87
C VAL A 121 10.82 -12.74 -14.61
N ALA A 122 10.25 -13.74 -15.30
CA ALA A 122 8.99 -13.58 -16.03
C ALA A 122 7.86 -13.10 -15.12
N VAL A 123 7.75 -13.65 -13.91
CA VAL A 123 6.67 -13.29 -13.00
C VAL A 123 6.91 -11.94 -12.33
N MET A 124 8.17 -11.60 -12.02
CA MET A 124 8.50 -10.24 -11.55
C MET A 124 8.17 -9.17 -12.60
N LEU A 125 8.40 -9.46 -13.88
CA LEU A 125 8.02 -8.55 -14.97
C LEU A 125 6.50 -8.38 -15.07
N ILE A 126 5.73 -9.47 -15.00
CA ILE A 126 4.26 -9.41 -15.02
C ILE A 126 3.74 -8.64 -13.80
N SER A 127 4.27 -8.93 -12.61
CA SER A 127 3.93 -8.25 -11.36
C SER A 127 4.20 -6.75 -11.45
N SER A 128 5.38 -6.37 -11.96
CA SER A 128 5.77 -4.97 -12.15
C SER A 128 4.86 -4.26 -13.15
N ALA A 129 4.50 -4.91 -14.26
CA ALA A 129 3.57 -4.37 -15.24
C ALA A 129 2.16 -4.14 -14.67
N ALA A 130 1.65 -5.09 -13.87
CA ALA A 130 0.37 -4.95 -13.17
C ALA A 130 0.42 -3.78 -12.17
N ASN A 131 1.52 -3.66 -11.41
CA ASN A 131 1.70 -2.58 -10.44
C ASN A 131 1.75 -1.20 -11.14
N LEU A 132 2.49 -1.09 -12.24
CA LEU A 132 2.53 0.13 -13.06
C LEU A 132 1.15 0.51 -13.60
N PHE A 133 0.39 -0.47 -14.10
CA PHE A 133 -0.97 -0.24 -14.58
C PHE A 133 -1.87 0.32 -13.48
N VAL A 134 -1.90 -0.32 -12.31
CA VAL A 134 -2.74 0.12 -11.18
C VAL A 134 -2.28 1.49 -10.65
N SER A 135 -0.98 1.68 -10.46
CA SER A 135 -0.40 2.95 -10.00
C SER A 135 -0.72 4.10 -10.95
N SER A 136 -0.61 3.90 -12.27
CA SER A 136 -0.94 4.94 -13.26
C SER A 136 -2.40 5.39 -13.19
N ARG A 137 -3.33 4.47 -12.88
CA ARG A 137 -4.75 4.77 -12.72
C ARG A 137 -5.01 5.55 -11.43
N LEU A 138 -4.36 5.16 -10.33
CA LEU A 138 -4.38 5.90 -9.07
C LEU A 138 -3.86 7.33 -9.22
N PHE A 139 -2.70 7.52 -9.86
CA PHE A 139 -2.11 8.84 -10.09
C PHE A 139 -2.98 9.75 -10.95
N ARG A 140 -3.71 9.17 -11.91
CA ARG A 140 -4.65 9.93 -12.74
C ARG A 140 -5.83 10.44 -11.92
N VAL A 141 -6.41 9.58 -11.07
CA VAL A 141 -7.50 9.96 -10.15
C VAL A 141 -7.01 10.99 -9.13
N GLY A 142 -5.79 10.84 -8.61
CA GLY A 142 -5.20 11.76 -7.64
C GLY A 142 -4.87 13.15 -8.20
N LYS A 143 -4.62 13.29 -9.51
CA LYS A 143 -4.42 14.61 -10.17
C LYS A 143 -5.72 15.37 -10.42
N GLU A 144 -6.87 14.69 -10.35
CA GLU A 144 -8.20 15.27 -10.59
C GLU A 144 -8.87 15.76 -9.29
N THR A 145 -8.24 15.52 -8.13
CA THR A 145 -8.67 15.94 -6.77
C THR A 145 -7.73 16.95 -6.14
#